data_AF-A0A6I0EDR6-F1
#
_entry.id   AF-A0A6I0EDR6-F1
#
_cell.length_a   1.000
_cell.length_b   1.000
_cell.length_c   1.000
_cell.angle_alpha   90.00
_cell.angle_beta   90.00
_cell.angle_gamma   90.00
#
_symmetry.space_group_name_H-M   'P 1'
#
loop_
_entity.id
_entity.type
_entity.pdbx_description
1 polymer ?
#
loop_
_entity_poly.entity_id
_entity_poly.type
_entity_poly.pdbx_seq_one_letter_code
_entity_poly.pdbx_strand_id
1 'polypeptide(L)' 'MQGAKRPSADELEEELDQALKATFPASDPIAIGEVSGTEPDRPLHRKPALIDKALVEELARNAAAKLDRK' A
#
# COMPACT_ATOMS: atom_id res chain seq x y z
N MET A 1 -35.60 15.70 -9.50
CA MET A 1 -34.28 15.16 -9.10
C MET A 1 -34.55 14.01 -8.15
N GLN A 2 -34.54 12.77 -8.62
CA GLN A 2 -34.87 11.59 -7.81
C GLN A 2 -33.75 11.38 -6.80
N GLY A 3 -34.08 11.41 -5.50
CA GLY A 3 -33.13 11.04 -4.44
C GLY A 3 -32.88 9.54 -4.52
N ALA A 4 -31.64 9.15 -4.86
CA ALA A 4 -31.25 7.75 -4.86
C ALA A 4 -31.40 7.19 -3.45
N LYS A 5 -32.19 6.13 -3.31
CA LYS A 5 -32.30 5.35 -2.07
C LYS A 5 -30.91 4.77 -1.81
N ARG A 6 -30.37 4.97 -0.61
CA ARG A 6 -29.12 4.32 -0.20
C ARG A 6 -29.33 2.80 -0.24
N PRO A 7 -28.36 2.03 -0.78
CA PRO A 7 -28.46 0.58 -0.80
C PRO A 7 -28.61 0.04 0.62
N SER A 8 -29.26 -1.12 0.75
CA SER A 8 -29.25 -1.88 1.99
C SER A 8 -27.82 -2.35 2.31
N ALA A 9 -27.59 -2.81 3.54
CA ALA A 9 -26.30 -3.38 3.92
C ALA A 9 -25.94 -4.59 3.04
N ASP A 10 -26.94 -5.43 2.73
CA ASP A 10 -26.76 -6.64 1.91
C ASP A 10 -26.39 -6.30 0.46
N GLU A 11 -27.06 -5.29 -0.14
CA GLU A 11 -26.75 -4.80 -1.49
C GLU A 11 -25.33 -4.22 -1.58
N LEU A 12 -24.90 -3.54 -0.51
CA LEU A 12 -23.55 -2.97 -0.43
C LEU A 12 -22.48 -4.05 -0.27
N GLU A 13 -22.76 -5.11 0.49
CA GLU A 13 -21.85 -6.24 0.68
C GLU A 13 -21.66 -7.03 -0.62
N GLU A 14 -22.73 -7.29 -1.36
CA GLU A 14 -22.64 -7.91 -2.68
C GLU A 14 -21.84 -7.07 -3.69
N GLU A 15 -22.06 -5.75 -3.72
CA GLU A 15 -21.30 -4.84 -4.59
C GLU A 15 -19.80 -4.86 -4.25
N LEU A 16 -19.45 -4.84 -2.96
CA LEU A 16 -18.07 -4.90 -2.50
C LEU A 16 -17.40 -6.22 -2.89
N ASP A 17 -18.09 -7.35 -2.72
CA ASP A 17 -17.58 -8.67 -3.09
C ASP A 17 -17.31 -8.79 -4.59
N GLN A 18 -18.20 -8.23 -5.43
CA GLN A 18 -18.01 -8.22 -6.88
C GLN A 18 -16.83 -7.32 -7.28
N ALA A 19 -16.71 -6.16 -6.66
CA ALA A 19 -15.57 -5.26 -6.88
C ALA A 19 -14.25 -5.95 -6.51
N LEU A 20 -14.19 -6.63 -5.36
CA LEU A 20 -13.01 -7.38 -4.94
C LEU A 20 -12.65 -8.50 -5.92
N LYS A 21 -13.63 -9.31 -6.35
CA LYS A 21 -13.42 -10.36 -7.36
C LYS A 21 -12.89 -9.80 -8.68
N ALA A 22 -13.37 -8.62 -9.09
CA ALA A 22 -12.91 -7.96 -10.32
C ALA A 22 -11.50 -7.37 -10.20
N THR A 23 -11.11 -6.85 -9.03
CA THR A 23 -9.77 -6.29 -8.78
C THR A 23 -8.71 -7.34 -8.52
N PHE A 24 -9.12 -8.51 -8.01
CA PHE A 24 -8.24 -9.65 -7.72
C PHE A 24 -8.65 -10.86 -8.58
N PRO A 25 -8.57 -10.76 -9.92
CA PRO A 25 -9.00 -11.81 -10.84
C PRO A 25 -8.23 -13.12 -10.65
N ALA A 26 -7.04 -13.03 -10.07
CA ALA A 26 -6.26 -14.16 -9.60
C ALA A 26 -5.45 -13.66 -8.40
N SER A 27 -5.63 -14.28 -7.22
CA SER A 27 -4.42 -14.52 -6.42
C SER A 27 -3.46 -15.20 -7.39
N ASP A 28 -2.29 -14.62 -7.66
CA ASP A 28 -1.34 -15.21 -8.60
C ASP A 28 -1.30 -16.72 -8.36
N PRO A 29 -1.41 -17.56 -9.42
CA PRO A 29 -1.36 -18.99 -9.26
C PRO A 29 -0.22 -19.34 -8.31
N ILE A 30 -0.46 -20.26 -7.35
CA ILE A 30 0.63 -20.76 -6.51
C ILE A 30 1.75 -21.14 -7.46
N ALA A 31 2.91 -20.50 -7.33
CA ALA A 31 4.03 -20.75 -8.21
C ALA A 31 4.41 -22.24 -8.09
N ILE A 32 4.04 -23.04 -9.09
CA ILE A 32 4.38 -24.47 -9.14
C ILE A 32 5.81 -24.55 -9.70
N GLY A 33 6.79 -24.62 -8.80
CA GLY A 33 8.22 -24.64 -9.10
C GLY A 33 9.06 -24.74 -7.84
N GLU A 34 10.39 -24.75 -7.96
CA GLU A 34 11.27 -24.56 -6.80
C GLU A 34 10.91 -23.22 -6.13
N VAL A 35 10.79 -23.22 -4.80
CA VAL A 35 10.59 -21.99 -4.02
C VAL A 35 11.62 -20.98 -4.52
N SER A 36 11.18 -19.81 -5.00
CA SER A 36 12.07 -18.76 -5.47
C SER A 36 12.88 -18.22 -4.27
N GLY A 37 13.92 -18.95 -3.90
CA GLY A 37 14.75 -18.73 -2.72
C GLY A 37 14.04 -18.95 -1.38
N THR A 38 14.71 -19.61 -0.44
CA THR A 38 14.45 -19.41 1.00
C THR A 38 14.85 -18.00 1.46
N GLU A 39 15.56 -17.27 0.61
CA GLU A 39 16.03 -15.91 0.82
C GLU A 39 15.39 -14.98 -0.21
N PRO A 40 14.92 -13.79 0.19
CA PRO A 40 14.39 -12.82 -0.75
C PRO A 40 15.48 -12.44 -1.77
N ASP A 41 15.14 -12.44 -3.07
CA ASP A 41 16.02 -11.97 -4.15
C ASP A 41 16.24 -10.46 -4.01
N ARG A 42 17.16 -10.09 -3.11
CA ARG A 42 17.65 -8.74 -2.95
C ARG A 42 18.80 -8.61 -3.93
N PRO A 43 18.73 -7.71 -4.93
CA PRO A 43 19.85 -7.52 -5.83
C PRO A 43 21.10 -7.20 -4.99
N LEU A 44 22.13 -8.05 -5.09
CA LEU A 44 23.36 -7.96 -4.31
C LEU A 44 24.04 -6.58 -4.43
N HIS A 45 23.77 -5.88 -5.53
CA HIS A 45 24.32 -4.57 -5.85
C HIS A 45 23.41 -3.39 -5.48
N ARG A 46 22.22 -3.64 -4.89
CA ARG A 46 21.33 -2.56 -4.46
C ARG A 46 21.93 -1.88 -3.24
N LYS A 47 22.62 -0.76 -3.48
CA LYS A 47 23.01 0.16 -2.40
C LYS A 47 21.75 0.87 -1.88
N PRO A 48 21.63 1.09 -0.55
CA PRO A 48 20.61 2.00 -0.04
C PRO A 48 20.81 3.38 -0.69
N ALA A 49 19.73 4.15 -0.77
CA ALA A 49 19.84 5.54 -1.19
C ALA A 49 20.87 6.25 -0.29
N LEU A 50 21.75 7.06 -0.89
CA LEU A 50 22.64 7.93 -0.13
C LEU A 50 21.77 9.02 0.51
N ILE A 51 21.55 8.90 1.81
CA ILE A 51 20.81 9.89 2.58
C ILE A 51 21.81 10.87 3.19
N ASP A 52 21.60 12.16 2.96
CA ASP A 52 22.32 13.21 3.68
C ASP A 52 21.74 13.34 5.10
N LYS A 53 22.56 13.02 6.10
CA LYS A 53 22.17 13.08 7.51
C LYS A 53 21.84 14.50 7.96
N ALA A 54 22.57 15.50 7.47
CA ALA A 54 22.37 16.89 7.87
C ALA A 54 21.00 17.39 7.41
N LEU A 55 20.62 17.05 6.17
CA LEU A 55 19.30 17.36 5.62
C LEU A 55 18.18 16.68 6.42
N VAL A 56 18.34 15.41 6.79
CA VAL A 56 17.33 14.69 7.59
C VAL A 56 17.11 15.36 8.94
N GLU A 57 18.19 15.75 9.62
CA GLU A 57 18.10 16.44 10.90
C GLU A 57 17.43 17.82 10.77
N GLU A 58 17.72 18.55 9.69
CA GLU A 58 17.06 19.82 9.40
C GLU A 58 15.55 19.64 9.17
N LEU A 59 15.18 18.68 8.32
CA LEU A 59 13.79 18.37 8.04
C LEU A 59 13.03 17.92 9.30
N ALA A 60 13.67 17.14 10.16
CA ALA A 60 13.10 16.70 11.44
C ALA A 60 12.79 17.90 12.36
N ARG A 61 13.72 18.86 12.50
CA ARG A 61 13.49 20.09 13.28
C ARG A 61 12.36 20.92 12.70
N ASN A 62 12.33 21.09 11.38
CA ASN A 62 11.28 21.86 10.70
C ASN A 62 9.89 21.22 10.84
N ALA A 63 9.81 19.89 10.83
CA ALA A 63 8.56 19.17 11.05
C ALA A 63 8.06 19.34 12.50
N ALA A 64 8.94 19.21 13.49
CA ALA A 64 8.59 19.42 14.90
C ALA A 64 8.07 20.84 15.15
N ALA A 65 8.78 21.86 14.67
CA ALA A 65 8.36 23.26 14.82
C ALA A 65 7.01 23.57 14.12
N LYS A 66 6.66 22.85 13.05
CA LYS A 66 5.36 23.00 12.38
C LYS A 66 4.22 22.34 13.17
N LEU A 67 4.50 21.25 13.88
CA LEU A 67 3.52 20.59 14.75
C LEU A 67 3.24 21.45 15.99
N ASP A 68 4.27 22.08 16.57
CA ASP A 68 4.13 22.94 17.76
C ASP A 68 3.38 24.26 17.50
N ARG A 69 3.25 24.67 16.23
CA ARG A 69 2.54 25.89 15.81
C ARG A 69 1.08 25.67 15.44
N LYS A 70 0.55 24.46 15.62
CA LYS A 70 -0.83 24.08 15.27
C LYS A 70 -1.65 23.79 16.53
#